data_AF-A0AB37UD81-F1
#
_entry.id   AF-A0AB37UD81-F1
#
_cell.length_a   1.000
_cell.length_b   1.000
_cell.length_c   1.000
_cell.angle_alpha   90.00
_cell.angle_beta   90.00
_cell.angle_gamma   90.00
#
_symmetry.space_group_name_H-M   'P 1'
#
loop_
_entity.id
_entity.type
_entity.pdbx_description
1 polymer ?
#
loop_
_entity_poly.entity_id
_entity_poly.type
_entity_poly.pdbx_seq_one_letter_code
_entity_poly.pdbx_strand_id
1 'polypeptide(L)' 'MAWFQLTRIPNVYLTNINAIAQVLQWHENGLDFADAFHLAQSQNYSAIYTFDEKFLKRAKNLSTQCEVKQPG' A
#
# COMPACT_ATOMS: atom_id res chain seq x y z
N MET A 1 14.03 -5.78 -4.83
CA MET A 1 14.38 -6.60 -6.04
C MET A 1 13.64 -7.95 -6.19
N ALA A 2 13.09 -8.59 -5.14
CA ALA A 2 12.38 -9.89 -5.30
C ALA A 2 10.99 -9.79 -6.00
N TRP A 3 10.27 -8.69 -5.80
CA TRP A 3 8.87 -8.54 -6.22
C TRP A 3 8.64 -8.52 -7.75
N PHE A 4 9.63 -8.07 -8.52
CA PHE A 4 9.58 -8.11 -10.00
C PHE A 4 9.57 -9.53 -10.56
N GLN A 5 9.93 -10.55 -9.78
CA GLN A 5 9.90 -11.93 -10.26
C GLN A 5 8.45 -12.45 -10.36
N LEU A 6 7.56 -12.00 -9.48
CA LEU A 6 6.14 -12.39 -9.49
C LEU A 6 5.42 -11.89 -10.75
N THR A 7 5.85 -10.75 -11.30
CA THR A 7 5.27 -10.19 -12.53
C THR A 7 5.69 -10.95 -13.79
N ARG A 8 6.66 -11.86 -13.69
CA ARG A 8 7.18 -12.67 -14.79
C ARG A 8 6.58 -14.08 -14.85
N ILE A 9 5.68 -14.42 -13.94
CA ILE A 9 4.99 -15.71 -13.95
C ILE A 9 4.04 -15.73 -15.15
N PRO A 10 4.09 -16.77 -16.01
CA PRO A 10 3.16 -16.91 -17.12
C PRO A 10 1.71 -16.83 -16.65
N ASN A 11 0.88 -16.10 -17.39
CA ASN A 11 -0.54 -15.86 -17.08
C ASN A 11 -0.81 -15.03 -15.81
N VAL A 12 0.20 -14.35 -15.25
CA VAL A 12 -0.01 -13.33 -14.23
C VAL A 12 -0.01 -11.95 -14.89
N TYR A 13 -1.09 -11.21 -14.70
CA TYR A 13 -1.28 -9.88 -15.26
C TYR A 13 -1.45 -8.86 -14.14
N LEU A 14 -0.83 -7.69 -14.29
CA LEU A 14 -1.00 -6.58 -13.37
C LEU A 14 -2.16 -5.69 -13.84
N THR A 15 -3.23 -5.61 -13.05
CA THR A 15 -4.42 -4.82 -13.37
C THR A 15 -4.15 -3.32 -13.40
N ASN A 16 -3.28 -2.81 -12.52
CA ASN A 16 -2.92 -1.40 -12.45
C ASN A 16 -1.44 -1.26 -12.10
N ILE A 17 -0.60 -1.10 -13.13
CA ILE A 17 0.86 -1.00 -12.97
C ILE A 17 1.27 0.16 -12.06
N ASN A 18 0.59 1.31 -12.16
CA ASN A 18 0.94 2.49 -11.35
C ASN A 18 0.65 2.25 -9.87
N ALA A 19 -0.51 1.66 -9.55
CA ALA A 19 -0.84 1.29 -8.18
C ALA A 19 0.15 0.25 -7.63
N ILE A 20 0.49 -0.78 -8.42
CA ILE A 20 1.45 -1.80 -8.00
C ILE A 20 2.85 -1.21 -7.78
N ALA A 21 3.32 -0.31 -8.65
CA ALA A 21 4.58 0.41 -8.46
C ALA A 21 4.58 1.21 -7.14
N GLN A 22 3.47 1.88 -6.83
CA GLN A 22 3.32 2.62 -5.58
C GLN A 22 3.34 1.70 -4.34
N VAL A 23 2.66 0.56 -4.40
CA VAL A 23 2.66 -0.46 -3.34
C VAL A 23 4.09 -0.93 -3.07
N LEU A 24 4.83 -1.27 -4.13
CA LEU A 24 6.22 -1.72 -4.01
C LEU A 24 7.11 -0.62 -3.42
N GLN A 25 6.95 0.62 -3.86
CA GLN A 25 7.69 1.75 -3.33
C GLN A 25 7.41 1.95 -1.83
N TRP A 26 6.15 1.93 -1.39
CA TRP A 26 5.83 2.08 0.04
C TRP A 26 6.35 0.90 0.86
N HIS A 27 6.28 -0.31 0.31
CA HIS A 27 6.78 -1.49 0.99
C HIS A 27 8.32 -1.46 1.15
N GLU A 28 9.05 -1.05 0.12
CA GLU A 28 10.50 -0.86 0.19
C GLU A 28 10.90 0.24 1.20
N ASN A 29 10.01 1.20 1.47
CA ASN A 29 10.18 2.22 2.51
C ASN A 29 9.67 1.80 3.90
N GLY A 30 9.33 0.53 4.08
CA GLY A 30 9.07 -0.07 5.39
C GLY A 30 7.60 -0.09 5.83
N LEU A 31 6.65 0.16 4.92
CA LEU A 31 5.25 -0.22 5.12
C LEU A 31 5.10 -1.75 4.90
N ASP A 32 4.19 -2.42 5.59
CA ASP A 32 3.89 -3.82 5.25
C ASP A 32 3.28 -3.91 3.84
N PHE A 33 3.52 -5.01 3.12
CA PHE A 33 3.01 -5.16 1.76
C PHE A 33 1.48 -5.13 1.70
N ALA A 34 0.80 -5.78 2.65
CA ALA A 34 -0.66 -5.79 2.69
C ALA A 34 -1.22 -4.40 3.03
N ASP A 35 -0.59 -3.69 3.97
CA ASP A 35 -0.93 -2.31 4.31
C ASP A 35 -0.75 -1.35 3.12
N ALA A 36 0.37 -1.49 2.41
CA ALA A 36 0.65 -0.71 1.20
C ALA A 36 -0.40 -0.96 0.12
N PHE A 37 -0.80 -2.23 -0.06
CA PHE A 37 -1.84 -2.60 -1.02
C PHE A 37 -3.21 -2.04 -0.63
N HIS A 38 -3.60 -2.17 0.65
CA HIS A 38 -4.83 -1.59 1.15
C HIS A 38 -4.85 -0.07 0.94
N LEU A 39 -3.77 0.62 1.31
CA LEU A 39 -3.66 2.06 1.14
C LEU A 39 -3.76 2.47 -0.33
N ALA A 40 -3.14 1.75 -1.25
CA ALA A 40 -3.18 2.05 -2.67
C ALA A 40 -4.59 1.89 -3.27
N GLN A 41 -5.35 0.89 -2.79
CA GLN A 41 -6.72 0.65 -3.22
C GLN A 41 -7.72 1.65 -2.62
N SER A 42 -7.38 2.28 -1.49
CA SER A 42 -8.26 3.21 -0.79
C SER A 42 -8.09 4.68 -1.18
N GLN A 43 -7.32 5.01 -2.22
CA GLN A 43 -7.07 6.42 -2.59
C GLN A 43 -8.33 7.23 -2.93
N ASN A 44 -9.46 6.57 -3.23
CA ASN A 44 -10.75 7.24 -3.46
C ASN A 44 -11.54 7.54 -2.17
N TYR A 45 -11.01 7.18 -1.00
CA TYR A 45 -11.61 7.45 0.30
C TYR A 45 -10.77 8.46 1.07
N SER A 46 -11.43 9.25 1.91
CA SER A 46 -10.73 10.23 2.77
C SER A 46 -9.89 9.56 3.85
N ALA A 47 -10.30 8.39 4.36
CA ALA A 47 -9.54 7.68 5.38
C ALA A 47 -9.77 6.15 5.42
N ILE A 48 -8.73 5.42 5.83
CA ILE A 48 -8.79 4.06 6.37
C ILE A 48 -8.79 4.16 7.89
N TYR A 49 -9.69 3.42 8.54
CA TYR A 49 -9.68 3.26 9.99
C TYR A 49 -9.11 1.89 10.36
N THR A 50 -8.10 1.87 11.23
CA THR A 50 -7.44 0.64 11.69
C THR A 50 -7.03 0.74 13.15
N PHE A 51 -6.99 -0.40 13.83
CA PHE A 51 -6.42 -0.51 15.19
C PHE A 51 -4.94 -0.92 15.16
N ASP A 52 -4.36 -1.18 13.98
CA ASP A 52 -2.95 -1.50 13.85
C ASP A 52 -2.08 -0.24 14.03
N GLU A 53 -1.44 -0.14 15.19
CA GLU A 53 -0.53 0.96 15.50
C GLU A 53 0.68 1.05 14.55
N LYS A 54 1.17 -0.08 14.03
CA LYS A 54 2.30 -0.07 13.10
C LYS A 54 1.87 0.54 11.79
N PHE A 55 0.70 0.17 11.27
CA PHE A 55 0.16 0.77 10.05
C PHE A 55 -0.01 2.29 10.23
N LEU A 56 -0.64 2.72 11.34
CA LEU A 56 -0.81 4.13 11.67
C LEU A 56 0.52 4.90 11.69
N LYS A 57 1.53 4.37 12.37
CA LYS A 57 2.84 5.04 12.51
C LYS A 57 3.58 5.11 11.17
N ARG A 58 3.52 4.05 10.35
CA ARG A 58 4.24 3.96 9.08
C ARG A 58 3.56 4.80 7.98
N ALA A 59 2.24 4.82 7.94
CA ALA A 59 1.49 5.57 6.93
C ALA A 59 1.56 7.09 7.10
N LYS A 60 1.77 7.59 8.34
CA LYS A 60 1.87 9.04 8.62
C LYS A 60 2.93 9.78 7.82
N ASN A 61 3.99 9.09 7.41
CA ASN A 61 5.09 9.70 6.66
C ASN A 61 4.91 9.61 5.14
N LEU A 62 3.77 9.08 4.67
CA LEU A 62 3.47 8.92 3.26
C LEU A 62 2.54 10.05 2.80
N SER A 63 2.83 10.63 1.63
CA SER A 63 1.93 11.58 0.98
C SER A 63 0.86 10.82 0.22
N THR A 64 -0.32 10.66 0.82
CA THR A 64 -1.47 9.93 0.24
C THR A 64 -2.74 10.77 0.28
N GLN A 65 -3.70 10.46 -0.60
CA GLN A 65 -5.03 11.10 -0.58
C GLN A 65 -5.94 10.51 0.50
N CYS A 66 -5.63 9.30 0.95
CA CYS A 66 -6.34 8.58 1.99
C CYS A 66 -5.51 8.57 3.28
N GLU A 67 -6.05 9.13 4.36
CA GLU A 67 -5.38 9.16 5.67
C GLU A 67 -5.58 7.83 6.41
N VAL A 68 -4.59 7.36 7.17
CA VAL A 68 -4.75 6.19 8.04
C VAL A 68 -4.96 6.65 9.47
N LYS A 69 -6.11 6.29 10.07
CA LYS A 69 -6.58 6.79 11.36
C LYS A 69 -6.98 5.66 12.31
N GLN A 70 -6.92 5.95 13.59
CA GLN A 70 -7.52 5.10 14.61
C GLN A 70 -9.00 5.48 14.77
N PRO A 71 -9.93 4.52 14.92
CA PRO A 71 -11.30 4.82 15.36
C PRO A 71 -11.28 5.57 16.70
N GLY A 72 -12.17 6.57 16.83
CA GLY A 72 -12.36 7.33 18.07
C GLY A 72 -13.10 6.54 19.14
#